data_AF-A0A951Z6S3-F1
#
_entry.id   AF-A0A951Z6S3-F1
#
_cell.length_a   1.000
_cell.length_b   1.000
_cell.length_c   1.000
_cell.angle_alpha   90.00
_cell.angle_beta   90.00
_cell.angle_gamma   90.00
#
_symmetry.space_group_name_H-M   'P 1'
#
loop_
_entity.id
_entity.type
_entity.pdbx_description
1 polymer ?
#
loop_
_entity_poly.entity_id
_entity_poly.type
_entity_poly.pdbx_seq_one_letter_code
_entity_poly.pdbx_strand_id
1 'polypeptide(L)'
;MLHRRRLRAFTLVELLVVTLIMAVLMAIALPLYMSAVRDSERKTCRHNLQTIANAVEARKVYSGEPYAPIASPLSATLLDLPIEPMCPSGGAYYVDLSTAPFTVHCIIEDHEMSDGAGGPGYTPGVDGS
;
A
#
# COMPACT_ATOMS: atom_id res chain seq x y z
N MET A 1 59.48 -17.52 3.53
CA MET A 1 59.28 -16.62 4.68
C MET A 1 57.83 -16.12 4.64
N LEU A 2 56.95 -16.65 5.48
CA LEU A 2 55.54 -16.26 5.51
C LEU A 2 55.38 -14.95 6.29
N HIS A 3 55.07 -13.87 5.58
CA HIS A 3 54.85 -12.54 6.14
C HIS A 3 53.54 -12.56 6.95
N ARG A 4 53.64 -12.74 8.27
CA ARG A 4 52.50 -12.76 9.20
C ARG A 4 51.88 -11.37 9.24
N ARG A 5 50.82 -11.14 8.48
CA ARG A 5 50.04 -9.88 8.51
C ARG A 5 49.48 -9.72 9.92
N ARG A 6 49.90 -8.67 10.63
CA ARG A 6 49.35 -8.31 11.94
C ARG A 6 47.90 -7.91 11.74
N LEU A 7 46.97 -8.75 12.18
CA LEU A 7 45.56 -8.39 12.34
C LEU A 7 45.49 -7.29 13.40
N ARG A 8 45.08 -6.08 13.00
CA ARG A 8 44.82 -4.98 13.93
C ARG A 8 43.47 -5.28 14.59
N ALA A 9 43.47 -5.45 15.91
CA ALA A 9 42.25 -5.53 16.69
C ALA A 9 41.77 -4.10 17.01
N PHE A 10 40.47 -3.84 16.80
CA PHE A 10 39.81 -2.60 17.20
C PHE A 10 39.87 -2.46 18.73
N THR A 11 40.04 -1.24 19.22
CA THR A 11 39.96 -0.99 20.67
C THR A 11 38.51 -1.02 21.13
N LEU A 12 38.25 -1.43 22.38
CA LEU A 12 36.89 -1.41 22.94
C LEU A 12 36.27 -0.01 22.91
N VAL A 13 37.10 1.03 23.08
CA VAL A 13 36.69 2.44 23.03
C VAL A 13 36.22 2.83 21.62
N GLU A 14 36.89 2.33 20.59
CA GLU A 14 36.56 2.63 19.19
C GLU A 14 35.20 2.07 18.79
N LEU A 15 34.88 0.84 19.20
CA LEU A 15 33.53 0.29 19.02
C LEU A 15 32.48 1.03 19.85
N LEU A 16 32.81 1.44 21.08
CA LEU A 16 31.88 2.17 21.95
C LEU A 16 31.43 3.48 21.31
N VAL A 17 32.36 4.31 20.83
CA VAL A 17 32.02 5.59 20.18
C VAL A 17 31.19 5.39 18.91
N VAL A 18 31.50 4.36 18.11
CA VAL A 18 30.75 4.06 16.88
C VAL A 18 29.32 3.64 17.21
N THR A 19 29.11 2.76 18.19
CA THR A 19 27.77 2.33 18.60
C THR A 19 26.96 3.48 19.21
N LEU A 20 27.61 4.40 19.94
CA LEU A 20 26.97 5.61 20.46
C LEU A 20 26.43 6.49 19.33
N ILE A 21 27.22 6.73 18.29
CA ILE A 21 26.78 7.52 17.14
C ILE A 21 25.66 6.79 16.38
N MET A 22 25.79 5.47 16.16
CA MET A 22 24.76 4.66 15.50
C MET A 22 23.42 4.67 16.25
N ALA A 23 23.45 4.63 17.60
CA ALA A 23 22.24 4.71 18.41
C ALA A 23 21.49 6.03 18.22
N VAL A 24 22.22 7.16 18.17
CA VAL A 24 21.62 8.49 17.93
C VAL A 24 20.99 8.58 16.54
N LEU A 25 21.68 8.07 15.51
CA LEU A 25 21.13 8.07 14.15
C LEU A 25 19.87 7.19 14.04
N MET A 26 19.88 6.00 14.64
CA MET A 26 18.74 5.07 14.61
C MET A 26 17.52 5.61 15.35
N ALA A 27 17.71 6.37 16.43
CA ALA A 27 16.61 7.00 17.16
C ALA A 27 15.78 7.93 16.26
N ILE A 28 16.40 8.57 15.27
CA ILE A 28 15.72 9.45 14.30
C ILE A 28 15.27 8.66 13.06
N ALA A 29 16.10 7.72 12.59
CA ALA A 29 15.85 6.99 11.35
C ALA A 29 14.63 6.05 11.43
N LEU A 30 14.44 5.36 12.55
CA LEU A 30 13.35 4.39 12.72
C LEU A 30 11.93 5.00 12.60
N PRO A 31 11.55 6.05 13.35
CA PRO A 31 10.21 6.62 13.22
C PRO A 31 9.95 7.17 11.82
N LEU A 32 10.97 7.79 11.19
CA LEU A 32 10.87 8.31 9.82
C LEU A 32 10.69 7.20 8.79
N TYR A 33 11.40 6.08 8.97
CA TYR A 33 11.25 4.92 8.10
C TYR A 33 9.85 4.32 8.22
N MET A 34 9.33 4.16 9.44
CA MET A 34 7.98 3.62 9.65
C MET A 34 6.89 4.50 9.03
N SER A 35 6.99 5.83 9.14
CA SER A 35 6.03 6.73 8.47
C SER A 35 6.13 6.61 6.95
N ALA A 36 7.34 6.55 6.39
CA ALA A 36 7.54 6.41 4.95
C ALA A 36 6.96 5.10 4.39
N VAL A 37 7.09 4.00 5.14
CA VAL A 37 6.48 2.71 4.78
C VAL A 37 4.96 2.81 4.79
N ARG A 38 4.35 3.35 5.85
CA ARG A 38 2.88 3.52 5.94
C ARG A 38 2.34 4.40 4.81
N ASP A 39 3.04 5.46 4.45
CA ASP A 39 2.66 6.32 3.32
C ASP A 39 2.80 5.60 1.98
N SER A 40 3.81 4.75 1.83
CA SER A 40 3.97 3.90 0.64
C SER A 40 2.82 2.89 0.54
N GLU A 41 2.47 2.24 1.64
CA GLU A 41 1.37 1.27 1.70
C GLU A 41 0.03 1.92 1.31
N ARG A 42 -0.26 3.11 1.84
CA ARG A 42 -1.44 3.92 1.48
C ARG A 42 -1.48 4.27 -0.01
N LYS A 43 -0.35 4.73 -0.57
CA LYS A 43 -0.27 5.08 -2.01
C LYS A 43 -0.49 3.87 -2.91
N THR A 44 0.11 2.73 -2.58
CA THR A 44 -0.10 1.47 -3.30
C THR A 44 -1.55 1.00 -3.20
N CYS A 45 -2.13 1.06 -2.00
CA CYS A 45 -3.55 0.75 -1.79
C CYS A 45 -4.44 1.64 -2.66
N ARG A 46 -4.21 2.96 -2.69
CA ARG A 46 -4.97 3.88 -3.53
C ARG A 46 -4.83 3.59 -5.02
N HIS A 47 -3.61 3.26 -5.48
CA HIS A 47 -3.40 2.85 -6.87
C HIS A 47 -4.20 1.58 -7.21
N ASN A 48 -4.21 0.59 -6.31
CA ASN A 48 -4.99 -0.62 -6.48
C ASN A 48 -6.50 -0.33 -6.56
N LEU A 49 -7.03 0.53 -5.67
CA LEU A 49 -8.43 0.94 -5.71
C LEU A 49 -8.81 1.57 -7.07
N GLN A 50 -7.94 2.44 -7.61
CA GLN A 50 -8.11 3.03 -8.94
C GLN A 50 -8.10 1.98 -10.05
N THR A 51 -7.16 1.03 -10.02
CA THR A 51 -7.10 -0.07 -10.99
C THR A 51 -8.36 -0.92 -10.95
N ILE A 52 -8.89 -1.22 -9.77
CA ILE A 52 -10.12 -1.99 -9.58
C ILE A 52 -11.31 -1.22 -10.15
N ALA A 53 -11.45 0.06 -9.80
CA ALA A 53 -12.49 0.92 -10.33
C ALA A 53 -12.48 0.97 -11.86
N ASN A 54 -11.31 1.18 -12.47
CA ASN A 54 -11.17 1.20 -13.92
C ASN A 54 -11.56 -0.14 -14.56
N ALA A 55 -11.23 -1.27 -13.92
CA ALA A 55 -11.64 -2.59 -14.40
C ALA A 55 -13.16 -2.78 -14.31
N VAL A 56 -13.79 -2.28 -13.25
CA VAL A 56 -15.26 -2.30 -13.08
C VAL A 56 -15.93 -1.47 -14.17
N GLU A 57 -15.42 -0.27 -14.45
CA GLU A 57 -15.93 0.59 -15.53
C GLU A 57 -15.73 -0.03 -16.92
N ALA A 58 -14.53 -0.57 -17.19
CA ALA A 58 -14.23 -1.23 -18.45
C ALA A 58 -15.15 -2.42 -18.72
N ARG A 59 -15.43 -3.23 -17.69
CA ARG A 59 -16.39 -4.33 -17.79
C ARG A 59 -17.79 -3.84 -18.12
N LYS A 60 -18.28 -2.79 -17.45
CA LYS A 60 -19.60 -2.19 -17.75
C LYS A 60 -19.71 -1.75 -19.20
N VAL A 61 -18.65 -1.14 -19.75
CA VAL A 61 -18.61 -0.73 -21.17
C VAL A 61 -18.62 -1.94 -22.10
N TYR A 62 -17.90 -3.01 -21.77
CA TYR A 62 -17.78 -4.20 -22.61
C TYR A 62 -19.04 -5.09 -22.58
N SER A 63 -19.58 -5.40 -21.40
CA SER A 63 -20.72 -6.30 -21.26
C SER A 63 -22.07 -5.62 -21.44
N GLY A 64 -22.14 -4.29 -21.35
CA GLY A 64 -23.39 -3.52 -21.39
C GLY A 64 -24.30 -3.71 -20.17
N GLU A 65 -23.90 -4.59 -19.25
CA GLU A 65 -24.62 -4.87 -18.01
C GLU A 65 -24.31 -3.79 -16.96
N PRO A 66 -25.27 -3.45 -16.09
CA PRO A 66 -25.00 -2.70 -14.87
C PRO A 66 -23.90 -3.37 -14.05
N TYR A 67 -23.28 -2.62 -13.13
CA TYR A 67 -22.25 -3.17 -12.23
C TYR A 67 -22.75 -4.48 -11.60
N ALA A 68 -22.17 -5.61 -12.02
CA ALA A 68 -22.53 -6.89 -11.44
C ALA A 68 -22.16 -6.85 -9.94
N PRO A 69 -22.96 -7.45 -9.04
CA PRO A 69 -22.56 -7.59 -7.65
C PRO A 69 -21.27 -8.40 -7.61
N ILE A 70 -20.16 -7.70 -7.44
CA ILE A 70 -18.85 -8.32 -7.39
C ILE A 70 -18.82 -9.01 -6.04
N ALA A 71 -18.79 -10.34 -6.06
CA ALA A 71 -18.73 -11.13 -4.84
C ALA A 71 -17.52 -10.66 -4.03
N SER A 72 -17.73 -10.41 -2.73
CA SER A 72 -16.63 -10.23 -1.78
C SER A 72 -16.08 -11.61 -1.40
N PRO A 73 -14.76 -11.83 -1.43
CA PRO A 73 -13.69 -10.91 -1.84
C PRO A 73 -13.56 -10.76 -3.36
N LEU A 74 -13.06 -9.60 -3.80
CA LEU A 74 -12.75 -9.30 -5.19
C LEU A 74 -11.89 -10.41 -5.83
N SER A 75 -12.35 -11.01 -6.92
CA SER A 75 -11.56 -11.99 -7.68
C SER A 75 -11.09 -11.39 -9.00
N ALA A 76 -9.79 -11.53 -9.31
CA ALA A 76 -9.21 -11.04 -10.57
C ALA A 76 -9.90 -11.60 -11.82
N THR A 77 -10.35 -12.86 -11.75
CA THR A 77 -11.07 -13.54 -12.84
C THR A 77 -12.43 -12.91 -13.12
N LEU A 78 -13.06 -12.30 -12.10
CA LEU A 78 -14.35 -11.62 -12.24
C LEU A 78 -14.21 -10.20 -12.80
N LEU A 79 -13.01 -9.69 -13.07
CA LEU A 79 -12.78 -8.33 -13.57
C LEU A 79 -11.77 -8.26 -14.70
N ASP A 80 -11.28 -9.41 -15.17
CA ASP A 80 -10.23 -9.52 -16.20
C ASP A 80 -8.99 -8.68 -15.85
N LEU A 81 -8.64 -8.67 -14.56
CA LEU A 81 -7.47 -7.97 -14.06
C LEU A 81 -6.20 -8.76 -14.43
N PRO A 82 -5.12 -8.10 -14.87
CA PRO A 82 -3.87 -8.78 -15.23
C PRO A 82 -3.18 -9.45 -14.02
N ILE A 83 -3.42 -8.93 -12.81
CA ILE A 83 -2.98 -9.49 -11.53
C ILE A 83 -4.02 -9.14 -10.47
N GLU A 84 -4.27 -10.04 -9.52
CA GLU A 84 -5.14 -9.76 -8.38
C GLU A 84 -4.45 -8.73 -7.46
N PRO A 85 -5.02 -7.53 -7.26
CA PRO A 85 -4.41 -6.54 -6.41
C PRO A 85 -4.48 -7.02 -4.96
N MET A 86 -3.32 -7.08 -4.31
CA MET A 86 -3.21 -7.31 -2.87
C MET A 86 -2.93 -5.99 -2.16
N CYS A 87 -3.62 -5.73 -1.05
CA CYS A 87 -3.25 -4.64 -0.17
C CYS A 87 -1.89 -4.97 0.48
N PRO A 88 -0.92 -4.03 0.50
CA PRO A 88 0.41 -4.30 1.06
C PRO A 88 0.36 -4.63 2.56
N SER A 89 -0.68 -4.19 3.28
CA SER A 89 -0.91 -4.54 4.69
C SER A 89 -1.77 -5.80 4.86
N GLY A 90 -2.07 -6.55 3.79
CA GLY A 90 -2.80 -7.83 3.83
C GLY A 90 -4.33 -7.74 3.81
N GLY A 91 -4.90 -6.55 3.58
CA GLY A 91 -6.35 -6.35 3.44
C GLY A 91 -6.96 -6.84 2.12
N ALA A 92 -8.26 -7.11 2.15
CA ALA A 92 -9.09 -7.36 0.98
C ALA A 92 -9.80 -6.08 0.50
N TYR A 93 -10.16 -6.06 -0.79
CA TYR A 93 -10.94 -4.99 -1.40
C TYR A 93 -12.40 -5.41 -1.61
N TYR A 94 -13.32 -4.46 -1.50
CA TYR A 94 -14.73 -4.65 -1.80
C TYR A 94 -15.30 -3.45 -2.56
N VAL A 95 -16.39 -3.67 -3.29
CA VAL A 95 -17.03 -2.64 -4.10
C VAL A 95 -18.45 -2.45 -3.60
N ASP A 96 -18.76 -1.23 -3.16
CA ASP A 96 -20.10 -0.85 -2.77
C ASP A 96 -20.86 -0.31 -3.98
N LEU A 97 -21.91 -1.03 -4.36
CA LEU A 97 -22.82 -0.70 -5.47
C LEU A 97 -24.16 -0.14 -4.98
N SER A 98 -24.33 0.03 -3.67
CA SER A 98 -25.59 0.45 -3.05
C SER A 98 -25.98 1.88 -3.41
N THR A 99 -25.00 2.71 -3.76
CA THR A 99 -25.19 4.11 -4.16
C THR A 99 -24.44 4.35 -5.48
N ALA A 100 -25.00 5.18 -6.37
CA ALA A 100 -24.30 5.64 -7.56
C ALA A 100 -23.75 7.05 -7.30
N PRO A 101 -22.47 7.36 -7.65
CA PRO A 101 -21.44 6.46 -8.18
C PRO A 101 -21.00 5.38 -7.18
N PHE A 102 -20.52 4.24 -7.69
CA PHE A 102 -20.01 3.16 -6.86
C PHE A 102 -18.68 3.53 -6.21
N THR A 103 -18.37 2.92 -5.07
CA THR A 103 -17.13 3.18 -4.34
C THR A 103 -16.36 1.87 -4.11
N VAL A 104 -15.05 1.90 -4.31
CA VAL A 104 -14.14 0.78 -4.02
C VAL A 104 -13.48 1.04 -2.67
N HIS A 105 -13.51 0.05 -1.80
CA HIS A 105 -13.03 0.14 -0.43
C HIS A 105 -11.94 -0.88 -0.15
N CYS A 106 -11.14 -0.60 0.87
CA CYS A 106 -10.17 -1.52 1.44
C CYS A 106 -10.56 -1.81 2.90
N ILE A 107 -10.52 -3.07 3.34
CA ILE A 107 -10.88 -3.42 4.73
C ILE A 107 -9.94 -2.82 5.80
N ILE A 108 -8.79 -2.28 5.40
CA ILE A 108 -7.82 -1.68 6.32
C ILE A 108 -8.20 -0.22 6.56
N GLU A 109 -8.70 0.08 7.76
CA GLU A 109 -9.12 1.44 8.18
C GLU A 109 -8.03 2.50 7.96
N ASP A 110 -6.76 2.15 8.18
CA ASP A 110 -5.61 3.03 7.99
C ASP A 110 -5.39 3.48 6.52
N HIS A 111 -5.96 2.75 5.56
CA HIS A 111 -5.89 3.01 4.12
C HIS A 111 -7.17 3.58 3.54
N GLU A 112 -8.23 3.58 4.32
CA GLU A 112 -9.50 4.22 4.02
C GLU A 112 -9.37 5.72 4.30
N MET A 113 -8.83 6.46 3.33
CA MET A 113 -8.81 7.92 3.40
C MET A 113 -10.26 8.43 3.36
N SER A 114 -10.68 9.16 4.39
CA SER A 114 -11.81 10.09 4.30
C SER A 114 -11.30 11.38 3.65
N ASP A 115 -11.07 11.34 2.34
CA ASP A 115 -10.88 12.56 1.57
C ASP A 115 -12.20 13.34 1.71
N GLY A 116 -12.14 14.59 2.21
CA GLY A 116 -13.28 15.35 2.76
C GLY A 116 -14.47 15.66 1.81
N ALA A 117 -14.66 14.89 0.75
CA ALA A 117 -15.77 14.92 -0.19
C ALA A 117 -16.63 13.64 -0.22
N GLY A 118 -16.27 12.53 0.47
CA GLY A 118 -17.14 11.34 0.41
C GLY A 118 -16.57 10.05 0.96
N GLY A 119 -16.32 9.98 2.27
CA GLY A 119 -16.17 8.72 2.99
C GLY A 119 -14.90 7.91 2.68
N PRO A 120 -14.71 6.79 3.39
CA PRO A 120 -13.55 5.94 3.24
C PRO A 120 -13.59 5.17 1.90
N GLY A 121 -12.78 5.48 0.89
CA GLY A 121 -12.79 4.70 -0.37
C GLY A 121 -12.31 5.45 -1.61
N TYR A 122 -12.45 4.82 -2.79
CA TYR A 122 -12.22 5.43 -4.09
C TYR A 122 -13.48 5.38 -4.95
N THR A 123 -13.98 6.55 -5.31
CA THR A 123 -15.17 6.76 -6.13
C THR A 123 -14.77 7.37 -7.47
N PRO A 124 -14.94 6.63 -8.59
CA PRO A 124 -14.62 7.14 -9.91
C PRO A 124 -15.38 8.42 -10.24
N GLY A 125 -14.69 9.40 -10.82
CA GLY A 125 -15.26 10.71 -11.16
C GLY A 125 -15.43 11.69 -10.00
N VAL A 126 -15.20 11.27 -8.74
CA VAL A 126 -15.16 12.15 -7.56
C VAL A 126 -13.74 12.30 -7.04
N ASP A 127 -13.04 11.18 -6.84
CA ASP A 127 -11.70 11.16 -6.21
C ASP A 127 -10.55 11.11 -7.23
N GLY A 128 -10.88 11.21 -8.53
CA GLY A 128 -9.96 11.04 -9.65
C GLY A 128 -9.58 12.31 -10.42
N SER A 129 -10.00 13.50 -9.95
CA SER A 129 -9.74 14.79 -10.60
C SER A 129 -8.56 15.56 -9.99
#